data_AF-A0A2K1JXA6-F1
#
_entry.id   AF-A0A2K1JXA6-F1
#
_cell.length_a   1.000
_cell.length_b   1.000
_cell.length_c   1.000
_cell.angle_alpha   90.00
_cell.angle_beta   90.00
_cell.angle_gamma   90.00
#
_symmetry.space_group_name_H-M   'P 1'
#
loop_
_entity.id
_entity.type
_entity.pdbx_description
1 polymer ?
#
loop_
_entity_poly.entity_id
_entity_poly.type
_entity_poly.pdbx_seq_one_letter_code
_entity_poly.pdbx_strand_id
1 'polypeptide(L)'
;MVTAMASSAASAALVIGQEVIRGNAAQKFSGLRIAAFPQKNGNITLCSQGKSRAVMSVATDVSRFESVSMAPADPILGVSEAFKKDNSDKKLNLGVGAYRTEELQPYVLEVVKKAEKKMLEGGDNKEYLPIEGLAAFNKVTAELLLGADNAAIKENRVATVQGLSGTGSLRLGAAFLQRYFPGTTVYISSPTWGNHKNIFNDAGVPWKEYRYFDPKTVGLDFEGMIEDIQNAPEGSIILLHGCAHNPTGIDPTPEQWEKIADLIQSKNHMAFFDVAYQNLGLYAERVGAINAIVSSSDVAVRVKSQLKRLARPMYSNPPVHGARIVANVVGDSTMFDEWRAEMQMMAGRIKAVRQNLYDELSSKDKSGKDWSFVLKQIGMFSFTGLNKAQVYFQFL
;
A
#
# COMPACT_ATOMS: atom_id res chain seq x y z
N MET A 1 4.83 -14.12 -5.53
CA MET A 1 5.81 -13.13 -5.01
C MET A 1 5.37 -11.74 -5.44
N VAL A 2 4.82 -10.92 -4.53
CA VAL A 2 4.46 -9.53 -4.82
C VAL A 2 5.63 -8.63 -4.43
N THR A 3 6.11 -7.84 -5.40
CA THR A 3 7.08 -6.76 -5.14
C THR A 3 6.29 -5.48 -4.97
N ALA A 4 6.31 -4.98 -3.74
CA ALA A 4 5.58 -3.84 -3.28
C ALA A 4 6.50 -2.63 -3.16
N MET A 5 5.97 -1.44 -3.41
CA MET A 5 6.43 -0.26 -2.69
C MET A 5 5.28 0.12 -1.75
N ALA A 6 5.53 0.22 -0.45
CA ALA A 6 4.52 0.73 0.48
C ALA A 6 4.26 2.21 0.16
N SER A 7 3.03 2.70 0.30
CA SER A 7 2.78 4.15 0.28
C SER A 7 1.84 4.56 1.38
N SER A 8 2.14 5.73 1.94
CA SER A 8 1.12 6.61 2.48
C SER A 8 0.68 7.57 1.36
N ALA A 9 -0.64 7.70 1.17
CA ALA A 9 -1.20 8.73 0.29
C ALA A 9 -1.09 10.09 0.99
N ALA A 10 -0.53 11.09 0.32
CA ALA A 10 -0.58 12.48 0.77
C ALA A 10 -1.84 13.13 0.17
N SER A 11 -2.81 13.53 1.02
CA SER A 11 -3.97 14.31 0.58
C SER A 11 -3.54 15.72 0.17
N ALA A 12 -3.80 16.08 -1.09
CA ALA A 12 -3.99 17.47 -1.49
C ALA A 12 -5.37 17.92 -0.98
N ALA A 13 -5.39 18.81 0.01
CA ALA A 13 -6.62 19.41 0.50
C ALA A 13 -7.15 20.40 -0.55
N LEU A 14 -8.34 20.11 -1.08
CA LEU A 14 -9.13 21.10 -1.82
C LEU A 14 -9.62 22.13 -0.79
N VAL A 15 -8.94 23.27 -0.70
CA VAL A 15 -9.45 24.42 0.07
C VAL A 15 -10.63 24.99 -0.71
N ILE A 16 -11.85 24.62 -0.32
CA ILE A 16 -13.04 25.37 -0.73
C ILE A 16 -13.08 26.61 0.17
N GLY A 17 -12.41 27.67 -0.28
CA GLY A 17 -12.57 29.00 0.30
C GLY A 17 -14.00 29.47 0.05
N GLN A 18 -14.82 29.51 1.11
CA GLN A 18 -16.01 30.35 1.11
C GLN A 18 -15.56 31.80 1.29
N GLU A 19 -15.23 32.48 0.18
CA GLU A 19 -15.29 33.93 0.14
C GLU A 19 -16.72 34.35 -0.23
N VAL A 20 -17.35 35.01 0.74
CA VAL A 20 -18.61 35.73 0.55
C VAL A 20 -18.32 36.95 -0.33
N ILE A 21 -18.58 36.84 -1.63
CA ILE A 21 -18.66 37.99 -2.52
C ILE A 21 -20.13 38.40 -2.64
N ARG A 22 -20.51 39.45 -1.91
CA ARG A 22 -21.68 40.26 -2.23
C ARG A 22 -21.38 41.02 -3.52
N GLY A 23 -22.10 40.71 -4.60
CA GLY A 23 -21.98 41.44 -5.86
C GLY A 23 -23.14 41.15 -6.80
N ASN A 24 -24.07 42.11 -6.90
CA ASN A 24 -25.15 42.14 -7.88
C ASN A 24 -24.59 42.08 -9.31
N ALA A 25 -25.03 41.10 -10.11
CA ALA A 25 -25.11 41.26 -11.56
C ALA A 25 -26.11 40.26 -12.16
N ALA A 26 -27.26 40.76 -12.58
CA ALA A 26 -28.20 40.03 -13.41
C ALA A 26 -27.59 39.84 -14.81
N GLN A 27 -27.43 38.58 -15.24
CA GLN A 27 -27.30 38.25 -16.66
C GLN A 27 -28.20 37.06 -16.98
N LYS A 28 -29.19 37.35 -17.83
CA LYS A 28 -30.14 36.40 -18.40
C LYS A 28 -29.43 35.46 -19.37
N PHE A 29 -29.53 34.15 -19.14
CA PHE A 29 -29.36 33.15 -20.20
C PHE A 29 -30.74 32.68 -20.65
N SER A 30 -31.18 33.16 -21.82
CA SER A 30 -32.39 32.71 -22.51
C SER A 30 -32.02 31.66 -23.55
N GLY A 31 -32.52 30.44 -23.41
CA GLY A 31 -32.34 29.45 -24.47
C GLY A 31 -32.80 28.04 -24.11
N LEU A 32 -34.09 27.83 -23.86
CA LEU A 32 -34.70 26.52 -24.11
C LEU A 32 -36.15 26.70 -24.59
N ARG A 33 -36.41 26.19 -25.80
CA ARG A 33 -37.70 26.21 -26.49
C ARG A 33 -38.68 25.27 -25.77
N ILE A 34 -39.87 25.77 -25.43
CA ILE A 34 -41.02 24.94 -25.05
C ILE A 34 -42.01 24.97 -26.21
N ALA A 35 -42.34 23.79 -26.73
CA ALA A 35 -43.33 23.60 -27.78
C ALA A 35 -44.74 23.85 -27.23
N ALA A 36 -45.54 24.59 -28.01
CA ALA A 36 -46.91 24.97 -27.69
C ALA A 36 -47.91 23.83 -27.96
N PHE A 37 -48.92 23.70 -27.10
CA PHE A 37 -50.20 23.05 -27.40
C PHE A 37 -51.34 24.04 -27.10
N PRO A 38 -52.46 24.03 -27.85
CA PRO A 38 -53.36 25.17 -27.92
C PRO A 38 -54.37 25.23 -26.76
N GLN A 39 -54.60 26.45 -26.28
CA GLN A 39 -55.72 26.82 -25.39
C GLN A 39 -57.06 26.66 -26.12
N LYS A 40 -58.04 26.04 -25.45
CA LYS A 40 -59.46 26.29 -25.69
C LYS A 40 -60.04 27.01 -24.47
N ASN A 41 -60.67 28.15 -24.75
CA ASN A 41 -61.37 29.01 -23.80
C ASN A 41 -62.65 28.36 -23.27
N GLY A 42 -62.91 28.54 -21.97
CA GLY A 42 -64.21 28.31 -21.34
C GLY A 42 -64.26 29.00 -19.98
N ASN A 43 -64.90 30.17 -19.92
CA ASN A 43 -65.22 30.89 -18.68
C ASN A 43 -66.38 30.21 -17.96
N ILE A 44 -66.20 29.72 -16.73
CA ILE A 44 -67.28 29.59 -15.76
C ILE A 44 -66.77 30.04 -14.38
N THR A 45 -67.47 31.02 -13.81
CA THR A 45 -67.18 31.68 -12.53
C THR A 45 -67.80 30.92 -11.36
N LEU A 46 -66.95 30.64 -10.36
CA LEU A 46 -67.13 30.40 -8.92
C LEU A 46 -68.52 30.09 -8.32
N CYS A 47 -68.56 29.01 -7.52
CA CYS A 47 -69.23 29.05 -6.21
C CYS A 47 -68.42 28.24 -5.18
N SER A 48 -68.17 28.85 -4.03
CA SER A 48 -67.30 28.39 -2.95
C SER A 48 -67.99 27.37 -2.05
N GLN A 49 -67.26 26.33 -1.60
CA GLN A 49 -67.18 25.95 -0.17
C GLN A 49 -66.20 24.78 0.06
N GLY A 50 -65.28 24.99 1.01
CA GLY A 50 -64.62 23.95 1.81
C GLY A 50 -63.67 22.98 1.12
N LYS A 51 -62.42 23.37 0.86
CA LYS A 51 -61.32 22.40 0.76
C LYS A 51 -60.40 22.56 1.95
N SER A 52 -60.47 21.62 2.89
CA SER A 52 -59.39 21.35 3.83
C SER A 52 -58.10 21.25 3.03
N ARG A 53 -57.16 22.16 3.30
CA ARG A 53 -55.84 22.12 2.67
C ARG A 53 -55.13 20.92 3.29
N ALA A 54 -55.20 19.77 2.62
CA ALA A 54 -54.33 18.66 2.93
C ALA A 54 -52.90 19.17 2.74
N VAL A 55 -52.23 19.45 3.85
CA VAL A 55 -50.80 19.68 3.86
C VAL A 55 -50.19 18.31 3.59
N MET A 56 -49.96 18.00 2.31
CA MET A 56 -48.96 16.98 2.00
C MET A 56 -47.64 17.54 2.52
N SER A 57 -47.24 17.16 3.73
CA SER A 57 -45.83 17.18 4.06
C SER A 57 -45.20 16.28 3.02
N VAL A 58 -44.45 16.87 2.09
CA VAL A 58 -43.52 16.10 1.27
C VAL A 58 -42.67 15.37 2.30
N ALA A 59 -42.88 14.06 2.45
CA ALA A 59 -41.92 13.24 3.15
C ALA A 59 -40.62 13.50 2.40
N THR A 60 -39.70 14.23 3.02
CA THR A 60 -38.37 14.37 2.48
C THR A 60 -37.86 12.95 2.39
N ASP A 61 -37.74 12.43 1.17
CA ASP A 61 -37.20 11.11 0.92
C ASP A 61 -35.88 11.03 1.70
N VAL A 62 -35.88 10.22 2.75
CA VAL A 62 -34.72 10.03 3.61
C VAL A 62 -33.57 9.63 2.67
N SER A 63 -32.43 10.30 2.80
CA SER A 63 -31.33 10.11 1.87
C SER A 63 -31.00 8.63 1.73
N ARG A 64 -30.71 8.15 0.51
CA ARG A 64 -30.25 6.77 0.31
C ARG A 64 -28.91 6.48 1.02
N PHE A 65 -28.26 7.52 1.53
CA PHE A 65 -27.00 7.45 2.26
C PHE A 65 -27.15 7.44 3.79
N GLU A 66 -28.36 7.56 4.36
CA GLU A 66 -28.56 7.61 5.82
C GLU A 66 -28.03 6.37 6.56
N SER A 67 -28.00 5.21 5.89
CA SER A 67 -27.50 3.96 6.46
C SER A 67 -26.00 3.74 6.29
N VAL A 68 -25.30 4.63 5.59
CA VAL A 68 -23.84 4.51 5.40
C VAL A 68 -23.16 4.95 6.69
N SER A 69 -22.56 3.99 7.39
CA SER A 69 -21.81 4.27 8.62
C SER A 69 -20.48 4.96 8.32
N MET A 70 -20.06 5.81 9.24
CA MET A 70 -18.72 6.39 9.20
C MET A 70 -17.68 5.28 9.35
N ALA A 71 -16.77 5.17 8.39
CA ALA A 71 -15.66 4.23 8.45
C ALA A 71 -14.73 4.58 9.63
N PRO A 72 -14.12 3.58 10.29
CA PRO A 72 -13.10 3.84 11.30
C PRO A 72 -11.90 4.57 10.67
N ALA A 73 -11.30 5.51 11.41
CA ALA A 73 -10.09 6.19 10.97
C ALA A 73 -8.92 5.20 10.83
N ASP A 74 -8.08 5.38 9.80
CA ASP A 74 -6.86 4.59 9.66
C ASP A 74 -5.89 4.94 10.83
N PRO A 75 -5.42 3.95 11.62
CA PRO A 75 -4.59 4.22 12.79
C PRO A 75 -3.28 4.96 12.49
N ILE A 76 -2.71 4.79 11.31
CA ILE A 76 -1.45 5.46 10.91
C ILE A 76 -1.73 6.89 10.43
N LEU A 77 -2.83 7.09 9.70
CA LEU A 77 -3.23 8.43 9.25
C LEU A 77 -3.61 9.32 10.43
N GLY A 78 -4.30 8.78 11.44
CA GLY A 78 -4.66 9.51 12.66
C GLY A 78 -3.44 10.11 13.38
N VAL A 79 -2.33 9.36 13.45
CA VAL A 79 -1.06 9.87 14.03
C VAL A 79 -0.48 11.01 13.21
N SER A 80 -0.51 10.92 11.88
CA SER A 80 -0.01 11.99 11.00
C SER A 80 -0.84 13.26 11.09
N GLU A 81 -2.16 13.13 11.24
CA GLU A 81 -3.06 14.28 11.47
C GLU A 81 -2.83 14.91 12.85
N ALA A 82 -2.68 14.11 13.90
CA ALA A 82 -2.34 14.60 15.24
C ALA A 82 -1.01 15.37 15.22
N PHE A 83 0.02 14.81 14.58
CA PHE A 83 1.32 15.47 14.41
C PHE A 83 1.22 16.82 13.65
N LYS A 84 0.36 16.92 12.64
CA LYS A 84 0.15 18.19 11.92
C LYS A 84 -0.54 19.25 12.79
N LYS A 85 -1.45 18.83 13.67
CA LYS A 85 -2.19 19.71 14.59
C LYS A 85 -1.36 20.16 15.79
N ASP A 86 -0.33 19.41 16.16
CA ASP A 86 0.60 19.76 17.22
C ASP A 86 1.44 21.00 16.82
N ASN A 87 1.49 22.01 17.69
CA ASN A 87 2.22 23.26 17.46
C ASN A 87 3.58 23.30 18.17
N SER A 88 3.99 22.23 18.85
CA SER A 88 5.29 22.11 19.49
C SER A 88 6.42 22.22 18.46
N ASP A 89 7.46 22.99 18.80
CA ASP A 89 8.69 23.11 18.02
C ASP A 89 9.60 21.86 18.14
N LYS A 90 9.29 20.97 19.09
CA LYS A 90 10.03 19.73 19.38
C LYS A 90 9.32 18.47 18.89
N LYS A 91 8.21 18.59 18.17
CA LYS A 91 7.46 17.43 17.68
C LYS A 91 8.28 16.61 16.68
N LEU A 92 8.18 15.29 16.78
CA LEU A 92 8.82 14.35 15.86
C LEU A 92 7.81 13.33 15.35
N ASN A 93 7.77 13.12 14.03
CA ASN A 93 6.93 12.08 13.44
C ASN A 93 7.74 10.79 13.25
N LEU A 94 7.55 9.83 14.16
CA LEU A 94 8.14 8.49 14.10
C LEU A 94 7.16 7.42 13.58
N GLY A 95 5.97 7.81 13.13
CA GLY A 95 4.92 6.88 12.70
C GLY A 95 4.99 6.47 11.23
N VAL A 96 5.49 7.36 10.36
CA VAL A 96 5.53 7.11 8.91
C VAL A 96 6.88 6.56 8.49
N GLY A 97 6.90 5.34 7.93
CA GLY A 97 8.09 4.72 7.33
C GLY A 97 8.45 5.28 5.96
N ALA A 98 8.66 6.60 5.86
CA ALA A 98 9.14 7.25 4.65
C ALA A 98 10.45 7.99 4.97
N TYR A 99 11.47 7.79 4.13
CA TYR A 99 12.80 8.31 4.43
C TYR A 99 12.80 9.84 4.43
N ARG A 100 13.61 10.43 5.32
CA ARG A 100 13.74 11.88 5.50
C ARG A 100 15.19 12.31 5.54
N THR A 101 15.51 13.55 5.19
CA THR A 101 16.83 14.16 5.44
C THR A 101 17.03 14.49 6.92
N GLU A 102 18.18 15.04 7.28
CA GLU A 102 18.52 15.58 8.59
C GLU A 102 17.58 16.72 8.99
N GLU A 103 17.13 17.51 8.02
CA GLU A 103 16.14 18.59 8.17
C GLU A 103 14.69 18.07 8.15
N LEU A 104 14.50 16.76 8.29
CA LEU A 104 13.21 16.07 8.30
C LEU A 104 12.39 16.26 7.00
N GLN A 105 13.06 16.55 5.88
CA GLN A 105 12.41 16.73 4.58
C GLN A 105 12.31 15.41 3.80
N PRO A 106 11.30 15.22 2.94
CA PRO A 106 11.29 14.10 1.99
C PRO A 106 12.55 14.10 1.12
N TYR A 107 13.18 12.93 0.99
CA TYR A 107 14.36 12.78 0.13
C TYR A 107 13.98 12.14 -1.20
N VAL A 108 14.38 12.77 -2.31
CA VAL A 108 14.26 12.21 -3.66
C VAL A 108 15.67 11.80 -4.11
N LEU A 109 15.82 10.53 -4.48
CA LEU A 109 17.08 9.95 -4.96
C LEU A 109 17.63 10.72 -6.16
N GLU A 110 18.95 10.89 -6.25
CA GLU A 110 19.57 11.60 -7.38
C GLU A 110 19.39 10.79 -8.68
N VAL A 111 19.47 9.46 -8.59
CA VAL A 111 19.18 8.56 -9.72
C VAL A 111 17.73 8.68 -10.23
N VAL A 112 16.78 8.99 -9.35
CA VAL A 112 15.37 9.24 -9.73
C VAL A 112 15.29 10.56 -10.50
N LYS A 113 15.88 11.65 -9.98
CA LYS A 113 15.93 12.95 -10.69
C LYS A 113 16.59 12.82 -12.06
N LYS A 114 17.66 12.03 -12.16
CA LYS A 114 18.35 11.72 -13.42
C LYS A 114 17.44 10.98 -14.40
N ALA A 115 16.69 9.98 -13.93
CA ALA A 115 15.72 9.27 -14.76
C ALA A 115 14.59 10.19 -15.24
N GLU A 116 14.07 11.07 -14.38
CA GLU A 116 13.04 12.04 -14.75
C GLU A 116 13.52 13.04 -15.80
N LYS A 117 14.73 13.56 -15.64
CA LYS A 117 15.36 14.45 -16.63
C LYS A 117 15.47 13.75 -17.99
N LYS A 118 15.95 12.50 -18.00
CA LYS A 118 16.05 11.68 -19.23
C LYS A 118 14.69 11.47 -19.90
N MET A 119 13.64 11.21 -19.13
CA MET A 119 12.28 11.04 -19.63
C MET A 119 11.74 12.35 -20.24
N LEU A 120 12.02 13.49 -19.62
CA LEU A 120 11.61 14.81 -20.11
C LEU A 120 12.31 15.16 -21.43
N GLU A 121 13.63 14.98 -21.48
CA GLU A 121 14.45 15.23 -22.68
C GLU A 121 14.12 14.27 -23.83
N GLY A 122 13.75 13.02 -23.50
CA GLY A 122 13.33 12.01 -24.47
C GLY A 122 11.95 12.23 -25.08
N GLY A 123 11.14 13.16 -24.54
CA GLY A 123 9.79 13.44 -25.06
C GLY A 123 8.80 12.30 -24.82
N ASP A 124 8.93 11.58 -23.70
CA ASP A 124 8.08 10.44 -23.37
C ASP A 124 6.59 10.82 -23.32
N ASN A 125 5.77 10.13 -24.12
CA ASN A 125 4.33 10.40 -24.23
C ASN A 125 3.54 9.97 -22.98
N LYS A 126 2.25 10.33 -22.93
CA LYS A 126 1.33 9.97 -21.82
C LYS A 126 0.21 9.02 -22.26
N GLU A 127 0.47 8.20 -23.28
CA GLU A 127 -0.50 7.24 -23.79
C GLU A 127 -0.78 6.12 -22.78
N TYR A 128 -1.93 5.46 -22.97
CA TYR A 128 -2.29 4.30 -22.15
C TYR A 128 -1.26 3.17 -22.28
N LEU A 129 -0.90 2.57 -21.15
CA LEU A 129 -0.16 1.32 -21.13
C LEU A 129 -1.08 0.13 -21.45
N PRO A 130 -0.51 -1.00 -21.91
CA PRO A 130 -1.17 -2.30 -21.82
C PRO A 130 -1.67 -2.58 -20.40
N ILE A 131 -2.73 -3.38 -20.26
CA ILE A 131 -3.32 -3.71 -18.94
C ILE A 131 -2.30 -4.33 -17.99
N GLU A 132 -1.34 -5.11 -18.53
CA GLU A 132 -0.28 -5.72 -17.73
C GLU A 132 0.83 -4.75 -17.31
N GLY A 133 0.81 -3.51 -17.82
CA GLY A 133 1.79 -2.48 -17.55
C GLY A 133 2.89 -2.35 -18.59
N LEU A 134 3.93 -1.60 -18.24
CA LEU A 134 5.08 -1.35 -19.09
C LEU A 134 5.98 -2.59 -19.16
N ALA A 135 6.21 -3.11 -20.36
CA ALA A 135 6.99 -4.35 -20.55
C ALA A 135 8.41 -4.27 -19.97
N ALA A 136 9.10 -3.15 -20.17
CA ALA A 136 10.44 -2.93 -19.61
C ALA A 136 10.44 -2.96 -18.08
N PHE A 137 9.44 -2.33 -17.43
CA PHE A 137 9.26 -2.36 -15.99
C PHE A 137 8.98 -3.78 -15.46
N ASN A 138 8.09 -4.52 -16.12
CA ASN A 138 7.74 -5.89 -15.74
C ASN A 138 8.97 -6.80 -15.80
N LYS A 139 9.80 -6.67 -16.85
CA LYS A 139 11.04 -7.42 -17.00
C LYS A 139 12.00 -7.13 -15.85
N VAL A 140 12.39 -5.87 -15.66
CA VAL A 140 13.41 -5.52 -14.66
C VAL A 140 12.96 -5.83 -13.24
N THR A 141 11.65 -5.73 -12.95
CA THR A 141 11.11 -6.05 -11.62
C THR A 141 11.17 -7.54 -11.32
N ALA A 142 10.88 -8.41 -12.30
CA ALA A 142 11.00 -9.85 -12.14
C ALA A 142 12.47 -10.29 -12.00
N GLU A 143 13.36 -9.71 -12.82
CA GLU A 143 14.80 -9.97 -12.78
C GLU A 143 15.44 -9.49 -11.48
N LEU A 144 15.04 -8.32 -10.98
CA LEU A 144 15.51 -7.77 -9.71
C LEU A 144 15.16 -8.66 -8.52
N LEU A 145 14.01 -9.33 -8.58
CA LEU A 145 13.50 -10.17 -7.49
C LEU A 145 14.08 -11.58 -7.50
N LEU A 146 14.18 -12.19 -8.69
CA LEU A 146 14.52 -13.61 -8.83
C LEU A 146 15.97 -13.85 -9.26
N GLY A 147 16.63 -12.80 -9.77
CA GLY A 147 17.87 -12.88 -10.54
C GLY A 147 17.59 -13.13 -12.02
N ALA A 148 18.27 -12.39 -12.91
CA ALA A 148 18.12 -12.54 -14.36
C ALA A 148 18.47 -13.95 -14.86
N ASP A 149 19.36 -14.65 -14.14
CA ASP A 149 19.80 -16.00 -14.49
C ASP A 149 18.90 -17.13 -13.99
N ASN A 150 17.83 -16.80 -13.25
CA ASN A 150 16.94 -17.78 -12.64
C ASN A 150 16.25 -18.66 -13.70
N ALA A 151 16.21 -19.97 -13.45
CA ALA A 151 15.56 -20.92 -14.35
C ALA A 151 14.10 -20.57 -14.65
N ALA A 152 13.34 -20.09 -13.66
CA ALA A 152 11.95 -19.69 -13.87
C ALA A 152 11.82 -18.51 -14.86
N ILE A 153 12.78 -17.60 -14.89
CA ILE A 153 12.83 -16.51 -15.88
C ILE A 153 13.17 -17.09 -17.27
N LYS A 154 14.25 -17.87 -17.37
CA LYS A 154 14.72 -18.48 -18.64
C LYS A 154 13.68 -19.40 -19.28
N GLU A 155 12.90 -20.10 -18.46
CA GLU A 155 11.83 -21.02 -18.88
C GLU A 155 10.47 -20.34 -19.06
N ASN A 156 10.40 -19.00 -18.94
CA ASN A 156 9.17 -18.20 -19.07
C ASN A 156 8.05 -18.60 -18.08
N ARG A 157 8.41 -19.06 -16.88
CA ARG A 157 7.50 -19.50 -15.82
C ARG A 157 7.06 -18.39 -14.86
N VAL A 158 7.34 -17.12 -15.19
CA VAL A 158 7.01 -15.96 -14.36
C VAL A 158 5.94 -15.10 -15.04
N ALA A 159 4.79 -15.01 -14.39
CA ALA A 159 3.70 -14.12 -14.79
C ALA A 159 3.77 -12.82 -13.99
N THR A 160 4.26 -11.75 -14.64
CA THR A 160 4.34 -10.41 -14.06
C THR A 160 3.21 -9.51 -14.57
N VAL A 161 2.58 -8.78 -13.66
CA VAL A 161 1.64 -7.69 -13.95
C VAL A 161 1.97 -6.51 -13.04
N GLN A 162 2.16 -5.33 -13.62
CA GLN A 162 2.32 -4.09 -12.88
C GLN A 162 1.04 -3.78 -12.09
N GLY A 163 1.19 -3.52 -10.80
CA GLY A 163 0.12 -3.12 -9.90
C GLY A 163 0.30 -1.70 -9.39
N LEU A 164 -0.73 -1.19 -8.70
CA LEU A 164 -0.67 0.10 -8.00
C LEU A 164 0.15 -0.03 -6.72
N SER A 165 1.48 -0.10 -6.85
CA SER A 165 2.40 -0.33 -5.73
C SER A 165 2.16 -1.68 -5.06
N GLY A 166 2.65 -1.85 -3.83
CA GLY A 166 2.40 -3.06 -3.05
C GLY A 166 0.95 -3.32 -2.73
N THR A 167 0.24 -2.30 -2.27
CA THR A 167 -1.17 -2.41 -1.90
C THR A 167 -2.02 -2.87 -3.09
N GLY A 168 -1.81 -2.30 -4.27
CA GLY A 168 -2.52 -2.71 -5.48
C GLY A 168 -2.15 -4.12 -5.95
N SER A 169 -0.87 -4.49 -5.84
CA SER A 169 -0.41 -5.84 -6.17
C SER A 169 -0.95 -6.90 -5.20
N LEU A 170 -0.98 -6.62 -3.90
CA LEU A 170 -1.60 -7.47 -2.89
C LEU A 170 -3.11 -7.57 -3.10
N ARG A 171 -3.80 -6.46 -3.40
CA ARG A 171 -5.25 -6.47 -3.68
C ARG A 171 -5.59 -7.29 -4.92
N LEU A 172 -4.76 -7.19 -5.96
CA LEU A 172 -4.88 -7.99 -7.19
C LEU A 172 -4.62 -9.47 -6.89
N GLY A 173 -3.58 -9.78 -6.10
CA GLY A 173 -3.29 -11.12 -5.63
C GLY A 173 -4.43 -11.71 -4.80
N ALA A 174 -4.98 -10.97 -3.84
CA ALA A 174 -6.11 -11.39 -3.01
C ALA A 174 -7.36 -11.67 -3.87
N ALA A 175 -7.64 -10.84 -4.89
CA ALA A 175 -8.74 -11.12 -5.81
C ALA A 175 -8.51 -12.37 -6.67
N PHE A 176 -7.26 -12.63 -7.04
CA PHE A 176 -6.88 -13.86 -7.72
C PHE A 176 -7.06 -15.08 -6.81
N LEU A 177 -6.63 -14.99 -5.56
CA LEU A 177 -6.82 -16.03 -4.55
C LEU A 177 -8.30 -16.31 -4.33
N GLN A 178 -9.12 -15.28 -4.15
CA GLN A 178 -10.57 -15.46 -3.97
C GLN A 178 -11.23 -16.19 -5.15
N ARG A 179 -10.75 -15.94 -6.38
CA ARG A 179 -11.33 -16.53 -7.59
C ARG A 179 -10.89 -17.97 -7.83
N TYR A 180 -9.63 -18.29 -7.55
CA TYR A 180 -9.02 -19.58 -7.95
C TYR A 180 -8.74 -20.53 -6.77
N PHE A 181 -8.71 -20.02 -5.55
CA PHE A 181 -8.49 -20.76 -4.31
C PHE A 181 -9.56 -20.37 -3.27
N PRO A 182 -10.86 -20.44 -3.61
CA PRO A 182 -11.92 -20.00 -2.71
C PRO A 182 -11.92 -20.81 -1.41
N GLY A 183 -11.99 -20.11 -0.27
CA GLY A 183 -12.00 -20.74 1.06
C GLY A 183 -10.62 -21.09 1.61
N THR A 184 -9.55 -21.04 0.80
CA THR A 184 -8.19 -21.24 1.31
C THR A 184 -7.79 -20.09 2.22
N THR A 185 -7.35 -20.43 3.44
CA THR A 185 -6.97 -19.43 4.45
C THR A 185 -5.57 -18.88 4.19
N VAL A 186 -5.44 -17.56 4.25
CA VAL A 186 -4.15 -16.86 4.27
C VAL A 186 -3.68 -16.70 5.72
N TYR A 187 -2.52 -17.23 6.04
CA TYR A 187 -1.86 -17.08 7.32
C TYR A 187 -0.92 -15.87 7.26
N ILE A 188 -1.10 -14.91 8.17
CA ILE A 188 -0.34 -13.65 8.25
C ILE A 188 0.39 -13.56 9.60
N SER A 189 1.55 -12.92 9.66
CA SER A 189 2.30 -12.78 10.91
C SER A 189 1.53 -12.03 12.00
N SER A 190 1.81 -12.32 13.27
CA SER A 190 1.33 -11.54 14.42
C SER A 190 2.51 -10.91 15.17
N PRO A 191 2.67 -9.57 15.12
CA PRO A 191 1.91 -8.60 14.34
C PRO A 191 2.31 -8.60 12.85
N THR A 192 1.61 -7.81 12.03
CA THR A 192 1.92 -7.59 10.60
C THR A 192 1.58 -6.16 10.18
N TRP A 193 1.82 -5.78 8.92
CA TRP A 193 1.41 -4.48 8.40
C TRP A 193 -0.11 -4.32 8.50
N GLY A 194 -0.57 -3.23 9.12
CA GLY A 194 -1.97 -3.06 9.53
C GLY A 194 -2.99 -3.23 8.39
N ASN A 195 -2.61 -2.92 7.16
CA ASN A 195 -3.52 -3.00 6.01
C ASN A 195 -3.63 -4.40 5.38
N HIS A 196 -2.79 -5.38 5.75
CA HIS A 196 -2.91 -6.76 5.24
C HIS A 196 -4.32 -7.32 5.47
N LYS A 197 -4.82 -7.18 6.70
CA LYS A 197 -6.15 -7.65 7.11
C LYS A 197 -7.27 -6.99 6.31
N ASN A 198 -7.19 -5.67 6.11
CA ASN A 198 -8.17 -4.92 5.33
C ASN A 198 -8.22 -5.38 3.87
N ILE A 199 -7.05 -5.64 3.25
CA ILE A 199 -6.97 -6.11 1.87
C ILE A 199 -7.65 -7.48 1.71
N PHE A 200 -7.38 -8.43 2.62
CA PHE A 200 -8.00 -9.76 2.56
C PHE A 200 -9.50 -9.72 2.91
N ASN A 201 -9.89 -8.93 3.92
CA ASN A 201 -11.31 -8.72 4.28
C ASN A 201 -12.11 -8.15 3.09
N ASP A 202 -11.61 -7.09 2.44
CA ASP A 202 -12.26 -6.46 1.29
C ASP A 202 -12.31 -7.41 0.08
N ALA A 203 -11.30 -8.27 -0.09
CA ALA A 203 -11.28 -9.28 -1.14
C ALA A 203 -12.16 -10.51 -0.82
N GLY A 204 -12.68 -10.64 0.40
CA GLY A 204 -13.46 -11.81 0.84
C GLY A 204 -12.63 -13.07 1.09
N VAL A 205 -11.31 -12.92 1.28
CA VAL A 205 -10.37 -14.03 1.50
C VAL A 205 -10.24 -14.30 3.00
N PRO A 206 -10.49 -15.53 3.49
CA PRO A 206 -10.32 -15.84 4.89
C PRO A 206 -8.84 -15.76 5.30
N TRP A 207 -8.58 -15.21 6.49
CA TRP A 207 -7.23 -15.13 7.03
C TRP A 207 -7.17 -15.50 8.51
N LYS A 208 -5.99 -15.96 8.94
CA LYS A 208 -5.64 -16.26 10.33
C LYS A 208 -4.24 -15.73 10.61
N GLU A 209 -3.89 -15.63 11.88
CA GLU A 209 -2.55 -15.24 12.29
C GLU A 209 -1.66 -16.47 12.61
N TYR A 210 -0.36 -16.31 12.42
CA TYR A 210 0.67 -17.17 13.00
C TYR A 210 1.61 -16.34 13.88
N ARG A 211 2.13 -16.93 14.96
CA ARG A 211 3.08 -16.27 15.88
C ARG A 211 4.32 -15.81 15.15
N TYR A 212 4.82 -14.62 15.53
CA TYR A 212 6.02 -14.05 14.92
C TYR A 212 6.86 -13.27 15.92
N PHE A 213 6.26 -12.40 16.71
CA PHE A 213 6.99 -11.58 17.68
C PHE A 213 6.87 -12.12 19.10
N ASP A 214 8.01 -12.34 19.77
CA ASP A 214 8.03 -12.62 21.19
C ASP A 214 8.30 -11.34 22.01
N PRO A 215 7.32 -10.84 22.79
CA PRO A 215 7.50 -9.64 23.60
C PRO A 215 8.52 -9.81 24.74
N LYS A 216 8.86 -11.05 25.15
CA LYS A 216 9.85 -11.29 26.21
C LYS A 216 11.28 -11.07 25.70
N THR A 217 11.57 -11.57 24.50
CA THR A 217 12.90 -11.46 23.88
C THR A 217 13.02 -10.24 22.95
N VAL A 218 11.90 -9.59 22.61
CA VAL A 218 11.81 -8.55 21.57
C VAL A 218 12.38 -9.08 20.23
N GLY A 219 12.16 -10.37 19.99
CA GLY A 219 12.75 -11.19 18.93
C GLY A 219 11.71 -11.96 18.11
N LEU A 220 12.21 -12.85 17.26
CA LEU A 220 11.37 -13.77 16.48
C LEU A 220 10.96 -14.95 17.37
N ASP A 221 9.65 -15.17 17.53
CA ASP A 221 9.09 -16.42 18.07
C ASP A 221 9.13 -17.48 16.95
N PHE A 222 10.32 -18.00 16.68
CA PHE A 222 10.53 -18.90 15.55
C PHE A 222 9.86 -20.26 15.79
N GLU A 223 9.93 -20.78 17.01
CA GLU A 223 9.30 -22.03 17.40
C GLU A 223 7.78 -21.93 17.26
N GLY A 224 7.17 -20.84 17.75
CA GLY A 224 5.74 -20.61 17.61
C GLY A 224 5.31 -20.39 16.15
N MET A 225 6.12 -19.68 15.36
CA MET A 225 5.90 -19.52 13.91
C MET A 225 5.84 -20.87 13.20
N ILE A 226 6.83 -21.74 13.43
CA ILE A 226 6.91 -23.06 12.80
C ILE A 226 5.76 -23.96 13.25
N GLU A 227 5.42 -23.96 14.54
CA GLU A 227 4.28 -24.73 15.07
C GLU A 227 2.96 -24.32 14.41
N ASP A 228 2.68 -23.01 14.30
CA ASP A 228 1.44 -22.52 13.71
C ASP A 228 1.34 -22.81 12.21
N ILE A 229 2.44 -22.65 11.46
CA ILE A 229 2.48 -22.98 10.03
C ILE A 229 2.34 -24.49 9.82
N GLN A 230 2.99 -25.33 10.64
CA GLN A 230 2.87 -26.79 10.58
C GLN A 230 1.43 -27.26 10.83
N ASN A 231 0.73 -26.61 11.77
CA ASN A 231 -0.65 -26.90 12.14
C ASN A 231 -1.68 -26.32 11.14
N ALA A 232 -1.26 -25.46 10.21
CA ALA A 232 -2.14 -24.98 9.15
C ALA A 232 -2.59 -26.16 8.25
N PRO A 233 -3.84 -26.13 7.74
CA PRO A 233 -4.32 -27.13 6.78
C PRO A 233 -3.41 -27.19 5.56
N GLU A 234 -3.11 -28.39 5.06
CA GLU A 234 -2.33 -28.60 3.83
C GLU A 234 -2.86 -27.73 2.68
N GLY A 235 -1.98 -27.15 1.87
CA GLY A 235 -2.40 -26.22 0.80
C GLY A 235 -2.77 -24.80 1.25
N SER A 236 -2.60 -24.46 2.54
CA SER A 236 -2.76 -23.08 3.02
C SER A 236 -1.79 -22.08 2.35
N ILE A 237 -2.09 -20.79 2.47
CA ILE A 237 -1.29 -19.71 1.90
C ILE A 237 -0.57 -18.99 3.04
N ILE A 238 0.75 -18.87 2.97
CA ILE A 238 1.54 -18.21 4.01
C ILE A 238 2.02 -16.87 3.48
N LEU A 239 1.49 -15.77 4.01
CA LEU A 239 1.95 -14.42 3.69
C LEU A 239 3.23 -14.12 4.45
N LEU A 240 4.31 -13.85 3.73
CA LEU A 240 5.65 -13.64 4.27
C LEU A 240 6.17 -12.26 3.89
N HIS A 241 6.84 -11.56 4.80
CA HIS A 241 7.60 -10.37 4.44
C HIS A 241 8.94 -10.84 3.86
N GLY A 242 9.31 -10.38 2.67
CA GLY A 242 10.55 -10.82 2.03
C GLY A 242 11.81 -10.38 2.79
N CYS A 243 11.74 -9.21 3.42
CA CYS A 243 12.72 -8.69 4.37
C CYS A 243 12.15 -7.45 5.06
N ALA A 244 12.86 -6.97 6.09
CA ALA A 244 12.54 -5.80 6.89
C ALA A 244 11.10 -5.81 7.40
N HIS A 245 10.70 -6.90 8.07
CA HIS A 245 9.32 -7.15 8.50
C HIS A 245 8.62 -5.91 9.08
N ASN A 246 7.45 -5.55 8.55
CA ASN A 246 6.62 -4.47 9.06
C ASN A 246 5.58 -5.03 10.06
N PRO A 247 5.56 -4.62 11.34
CA PRO A 247 6.22 -3.43 11.91
C PRO A 247 7.49 -3.71 12.73
N THR A 248 7.92 -4.97 12.84
CA THR A 248 8.87 -5.34 13.89
C THR A 248 10.34 -5.02 13.58
N GLY A 249 10.70 -5.02 12.29
CA GLY A 249 12.09 -5.00 11.84
C GLY A 249 12.86 -6.28 12.16
N ILE A 250 12.18 -7.37 12.52
CA ILE A 250 12.82 -8.65 12.86
C ILE A 250 12.61 -9.59 11.69
N ASP A 251 13.68 -10.17 11.15
CA ASP A 251 13.61 -11.12 10.04
C ASP A 251 14.20 -12.48 10.45
N PRO A 252 13.73 -13.59 9.86
CA PRO A 252 14.38 -14.89 10.00
C PRO A 252 15.82 -14.86 9.46
N THR A 253 16.72 -15.62 10.09
CA THR A 253 18.06 -15.87 9.56
C THR A 253 18.01 -16.72 8.29
N PRO A 254 19.09 -16.80 7.48
CA PRO A 254 19.13 -17.70 6.33
C PRO A 254 18.76 -19.16 6.66
N GLU A 255 19.26 -19.68 7.79
CA GLU A 255 18.99 -21.05 8.24
C GLU A 255 17.54 -21.23 8.69
N GLN A 256 16.93 -20.18 9.24
CA GLN A 256 15.50 -20.18 9.57
C GLN A 256 14.64 -20.11 8.30
N TRP A 257 15.06 -19.36 7.29
CA TRP A 257 14.41 -19.31 5.98
C TRP A 257 14.40 -20.66 5.27
N GLU A 258 15.49 -21.42 5.33
CA GLU A 258 15.55 -22.79 4.80
C GLU A 258 14.48 -23.68 5.45
N LYS A 259 14.38 -23.66 6.78
CA LYS A 259 13.35 -24.42 7.51
C LYS A 259 11.92 -23.98 7.16
N ILE A 260 11.68 -22.69 6.99
CA ILE A 260 10.37 -22.17 6.55
C ILE A 260 10.05 -22.67 5.14
N ALA A 261 11.03 -22.66 4.23
CA ALA A 261 10.85 -23.14 2.86
C ALA A 261 10.55 -24.65 2.81
N ASP A 262 11.30 -25.46 3.56
CA ASP A 262 11.09 -26.91 3.68
C ASP A 262 9.70 -27.23 4.22
N LEU A 263 9.26 -26.49 5.25
CA LEU A 263 7.94 -26.65 5.83
C LEU A 263 6.84 -26.30 4.81
N ILE A 264 6.95 -25.15 4.15
CA ILE A 264 6.00 -24.73 3.11
C ILE A 264 5.91 -25.78 2.01
N GLN A 265 7.04 -26.32 1.56
CA GLN A 265 7.08 -27.35 0.54
C GLN A 265 6.43 -28.65 1.01
N SER A 266 6.80 -29.16 2.19
CA SER A 266 6.27 -30.42 2.73
C SER A 266 4.77 -30.41 2.98
N LYS A 267 4.22 -29.24 3.31
CA LYS A 267 2.79 -29.00 3.53
C LYS A 267 2.04 -28.55 2.27
N ASN A 268 2.72 -28.54 1.12
CA ASN A 268 2.20 -28.06 -0.15
C ASN A 268 1.56 -26.65 -0.03
N HIS A 269 2.09 -25.83 0.89
CA HIS A 269 1.61 -24.47 1.10
C HIS A 269 2.07 -23.56 -0.03
N MET A 270 1.31 -22.49 -0.27
CA MET A 270 1.70 -21.44 -1.20
C MET A 270 2.34 -20.27 -0.44
N ALA A 271 3.61 -19.99 -0.73
CA ALA A 271 4.27 -18.79 -0.23
C ALA A 271 3.79 -17.54 -0.98
N PHE A 272 3.25 -16.57 -0.23
CA PHE A 272 2.85 -15.27 -0.74
C PHE A 272 3.75 -14.20 -0.13
N PHE A 273 4.85 -13.87 -0.80
CA PHE A 273 5.75 -12.82 -0.32
C PHE A 273 5.20 -11.40 -0.60
N ASP A 274 5.31 -10.54 0.39
CA ASP A 274 5.28 -9.07 0.29
C ASP A 274 6.70 -8.52 0.41
N VAL A 275 7.23 -7.94 -0.66
CA VAL A 275 8.59 -7.39 -0.73
C VAL A 275 8.50 -5.87 -0.89
N ALA A 276 8.37 -5.15 0.22
CA ALA A 276 8.09 -3.71 0.24
C ALA A 276 9.32 -2.78 0.35
N TYR A 277 10.44 -3.33 0.85
CA TYR A 277 11.60 -2.55 1.28
C TYR A 277 12.79 -2.55 0.31
N GLN A 278 12.64 -3.23 -0.83
CA GLN A 278 13.51 -3.07 -1.99
C GLN A 278 12.86 -2.08 -2.96
N ASN A 279 13.00 -0.77 -2.68
CA ASN A 279 12.26 0.28 -3.38
C ASN A 279 13.12 1.51 -3.73
N LEU A 280 12.60 2.39 -4.60
CA LEU A 280 13.25 3.64 -5.03
C LEU A 280 12.67 4.89 -4.34
N GLY A 281 11.95 4.73 -3.21
CA GLY A 281 11.30 5.87 -2.53
C GLY A 281 10.14 6.51 -3.31
N LEU A 282 9.68 5.89 -4.40
CA LEU A 282 8.61 6.37 -5.28
C LEU A 282 7.20 6.16 -4.69
N TYR A 283 7.02 6.50 -3.41
CA TYR A 283 5.83 6.15 -2.64
C TYR A 283 4.53 6.68 -3.27
N ALA A 284 4.54 7.93 -3.75
CA ALA A 284 3.37 8.57 -4.36
C ALA A 284 3.13 8.16 -5.82
N GLU A 285 4.12 7.62 -6.51
CA GLU A 285 4.03 7.22 -7.93
C GLU A 285 3.26 5.90 -8.15
N ARG A 286 2.98 5.18 -7.04
CA ARG A 286 2.18 3.96 -7.05
C ARG A 286 2.70 2.88 -8.00
N VAL A 287 4.02 2.67 -7.99
CA VAL A 287 4.71 1.69 -8.83
C VAL A 287 5.02 0.40 -8.07
N GLY A 288 4.62 -0.75 -8.60
CA GLY A 288 4.85 -2.08 -8.02
C GLY A 288 4.39 -3.18 -8.96
N ALA A 289 4.58 -4.45 -8.60
CA ALA A 289 4.19 -5.58 -9.45
C ALA A 289 3.79 -6.82 -8.64
N ILE A 290 2.90 -7.62 -9.21
CA ILE A 290 2.69 -9.01 -8.80
C ILE A 290 3.45 -9.94 -9.73
N ASN A 291 4.22 -10.86 -9.17
CA ASN A 291 4.91 -11.93 -9.89
C ASN A 291 4.39 -13.30 -9.40
N ALA A 292 3.82 -14.09 -10.31
CA ALA A 292 3.48 -15.49 -10.02
C ALA A 292 4.50 -16.41 -10.70
N ILE A 293 5.22 -17.19 -9.89
CA ILE A 293 6.13 -18.23 -10.35
C ILE A 293 5.34 -19.53 -10.41
N VAL A 294 5.30 -20.16 -11.58
CA VAL A 294 4.44 -21.33 -11.82
C VAL A 294 5.22 -22.48 -12.44
N SER A 295 4.55 -23.61 -12.66
CA SER A 295 5.19 -24.86 -13.12
C SER A 295 5.59 -24.87 -14.59
N SER A 296 4.93 -24.08 -15.44
CA SER A 296 5.23 -24.01 -16.88
C SER A 296 4.90 -22.64 -17.49
N SER A 297 5.47 -22.37 -18.66
CA SER A 297 5.21 -21.14 -19.41
C SER A 297 3.76 -20.99 -19.82
N ASP A 298 3.11 -22.08 -20.20
CA ASP A 298 1.68 -22.13 -20.53
C ASP A 298 0.79 -21.75 -19.33
N VAL A 299 1.12 -22.24 -18.13
CA VAL A 299 0.44 -21.79 -16.89
C VAL A 299 0.68 -20.30 -16.65
N ALA A 300 1.89 -19.79 -16.92
CA ALA A 300 2.22 -18.38 -16.70
C ALA A 300 1.38 -17.47 -17.62
N VAL A 301 1.18 -17.86 -18.87
CA VAL A 301 0.30 -17.15 -19.82
C VAL A 301 -1.14 -17.10 -19.29
N ARG A 302 -1.69 -18.23 -18.81
CA ARG A 302 -3.04 -18.25 -18.23
C ARG A 302 -3.15 -17.38 -16.98
N VAL A 303 -2.22 -17.51 -16.03
CA VAL A 303 -2.23 -16.70 -14.80
C VAL A 303 -2.16 -15.21 -15.12
N LYS A 304 -1.24 -14.79 -16.01
CA LYS A 304 -1.12 -13.40 -16.45
C LYS A 304 -2.43 -12.90 -17.08
N SER A 305 -3.08 -13.72 -17.92
CA SER A 305 -4.35 -13.35 -18.55
C SER A 305 -5.45 -13.06 -17.52
N GLN A 306 -5.51 -13.83 -16.43
CA GLN A 306 -6.53 -13.66 -15.39
C GLN A 306 -6.22 -12.49 -14.46
N LEU A 307 -4.94 -12.27 -14.14
CA LEU A 307 -4.51 -11.05 -13.44
C LEU A 307 -4.89 -9.79 -14.25
N LYS A 308 -4.71 -9.80 -15.58
CA LYS A 308 -5.17 -8.69 -16.44
C LYS A 308 -6.68 -8.50 -16.39
N ARG A 309 -7.46 -9.60 -16.42
CA ARG A 309 -8.93 -9.54 -16.30
C ARG A 309 -9.40 -9.00 -14.95
N LEU A 310 -8.62 -9.17 -13.88
CA LEU A 310 -8.90 -8.59 -12.57
C LEU A 310 -8.48 -7.12 -12.51
N ALA A 311 -7.32 -6.77 -13.05
CA ALA A 311 -6.80 -5.40 -13.09
C ALA A 311 -7.68 -4.46 -13.92
N ARG A 312 -8.16 -4.92 -15.08
CA ARG A 312 -8.96 -4.12 -16.03
C ARG A 312 -10.18 -3.42 -15.41
N PRO A 313 -11.08 -4.10 -14.67
CA PRO A 313 -12.20 -3.45 -13.99
C PRO A 313 -11.82 -2.74 -12.68
N MET A 314 -10.63 -2.99 -12.11
CA MET A 314 -10.18 -2.31 -10.89
C MET A 314 -9.60 -0.92 -11.19
N TYR A 315 -8.74 -0.82 -12.20
CA TYR A 315 -8.02 0.41 -12.50
C TYR A 315 -7.65 0.56 -13.98
N SER A 316 -8.26 -0.20 -14.88
CA SER A 316 -8.03 -0.14 -16.34
C SER A 316 -6.60 -0.55 -16.77
N ASN A 317 -5.62 0.32 -16.57
CA ASN A 317 -4.19 0.11 -16.79
C ASN A 317 -3.40 0.92 -15.74
N PRO A 318 -2.18 0.49 -15.38
CA PRO A 318 -1.43 1.12 -14.31
C PRO A 318 -0.72 2.42 -14.77
N PRO A 319 -0.30 3.30 -13.84
CA PRO A 319 0.39 4.54 -14.16
C PRO A 319 1.78 4.31 -14.76
N VAL A 320 2.18 5.18 -15.69
CA VAL A 320 3.41 5.00 -16.49
C VAL A 320 4.65 5.68 -15.90
N HIS A 321 4.50 6.80 -15.20
CA HIS A 321 5.64 7.65 -14.79
C HIS A 321 6.63 6.91 -13.90
N GLY A 322 6.18 6.43 -12.74
CA GLY A 322 7.01 5.59 -11.86
C GLY A 322 7.56 4.33 -12.53
N ALA A 323 6.78 3.69 -13.42
CA ALA A 323 7.23 2.50 -14.13
C ALA A 323 8.41 2.77 -15.07
N ARG A 324 8.40 3.92 -15.77
CA ARG A 324 9.53 4.35 -16.61
C ARG A 324 10.75 4.73 -15.79
N ILE A 325 10.58 5.40 -14.66
CA ILE A 325 11.68 5.69 -13.73
C ILE A 325 12.36 4.38 -13.34
N VAL A 326 11.60 3.41 -12.82
CA VAL A 326 12.16 2.12 -12.41
C VAL A 326 12.79 1.37 -13.58
N ALA A 327 12.15 1.34 -14.76
CA ALA A 327 12.71 0.70 -15.94
C ALA A 327 14.05 1.33 -16.38
N ASN A 328 14.15 2.66 -16.34
CA ASN A 328 15.38 3.39 -16.66
C ASN A 328 16.48 3.16 -15.62
N VAL A 329 16.14 3.19 -14.32
CA VAL A 329 17.12 3.04 -13.24
C VAL A 329 17.61 1.59 -13.14
N VAL A 330 16.69 0.62 -13.10
CA VAL A 330 17.04 -0.79 -12.87
C VAL A 330 17.51 -1.48 -14.15
N GLY A 331 17.02 -1.04 -15.31
CA GLY A 331 17.41 -1.60 -16.60
C GLY A 331 18.74 -1.08 -17.16
N ASP A 332 19.33 -0.05 -16.55
CA ASP A 332 20.62 0.52 -16.94
C ASP A 332 21.66 0.20 -15.85
N SER A 333 22.75 -0.47 -16.21
CA SER A 333 23.75 -0.91 -15.21
C SER A 333 24.40 0.25 -14.46
N THR A 334 24.61 1.40 -15.13
CA THR A 334 25.24 2.57 -14.49
C THR A 334 24.28 3.19 -13.49
N MET A 335 23.02 3.43 -13.88
CA MET A 335 22.01 3.97 -12.97
C MET A 335 21.66 2.98 -11.86
N PHE A 336 21.70 1.67 -12.12
CA PHE A 336 21.49 0.65 -11.11
C PHE A 336 22.60 0.67 -10.06
N ASP A 337 23.86 0.84 -10.47
CA ASP A 337 24.99 0.99 -9.56
C ASP A 337 24.91 2.27 -8.73
N GLU A 338 24.52 3.41 -9.34
CA GLU A 338 24.23 4.67 -8.65
C GLU A 338 23.12 4.48 -7.60
N TRP A 339 22.02 3.81 -7.98
CA TRP A 339 20.92 3.50 -7.06
C TRP A 339 21.39 2.65 -5.88
N ARG A 340 22.20 1.60 -6.11
CA ARG A 340 22.74 0.76 -5.03
C ARG A 340 23.60 1.57 -4.07
N ALA A 341 24.42 2.49 -4.58
CA ALA A 341 25.24 3.37 -3.74
C ALA A 341 24.38 4.30 -2.86
N GLU A 342 23.32 4.90 -3.43
CA GLU A 342 22.38 5.72 -2.65
C GLU A 342 21.63 4.91 -1.59
N MET A 343 21.20 3.68 -1.91
CA MET A 343 20.57 2.78 -0.92
C MET A 343 21.51 2.41 0.22
N GLN A 344 22.79 2.15 -0.08
CA GLN A 344 23.81 1.88 0.93
C GLN A 344 24.03 3.07 1.86
N MET A 345 24.06 4.29 1.30
CA MET A 345 24.14 5.53 2.08
C MET A 345 22.94 5.69 3.03
N MET A 346 21.73 5.51 2.50
CA MET A 346 20.49 5.61 3.30
C MET A 346 20.45 4.57 4.42
N ALA A 347 20.81 3.32 4.11
CA ALA A 347 20.89 2.24 5.10
C ALA A 347 21.97 2.52 6.16
N GLY A 348 23.13 3.04 5.76
CA GLY A 348 24.20 3.46 6.64
C GLY A 348 23.74 4.52 7.64
N ARG A 349 22.98 5.52 7.17
CA ARG A 349 22.40 6.53 8.06
C ARG A 349 21.37 5.95 9.03
N ILE A 350 20.49 5.06 8.58
CA ILE A 350 19.53 4.39 9.49
C ILE A 350 20.29 3.64 10.60
N LYS A 351 21.38 2.95 10.27
CA LYS A 351 22.24 2.28 11.25
C LYS A 351 22.87 3.26 12.23
N ALA A 352 23.36 4.40 11.77
CA ALA A 352 23.93 5.44 12.63
C ALA A 352 22.88 6.01 13.60
N VAL A 353 21.66 6.28 13.13
CA VAL A 353 20.55 6.74 13.99
C VAL A 353 20.19 5.69 15.05
N ARG A 354 20.16 4.40 14.68
CA ARG A 354 19.94 3.30 15.63
C ARG A 354 21.05 3.21 16.68
N GLN A 355 22.30 3.38 16.27
CA GLN A 355 23.44 3.40 17.19
C GLN A 355 23.33 4.55 18.19
N ASN A 356 23.09 5.77 17.71
CA ASN A 356 22.92 6.94 18.56
C ASN A 356 21.75 6.76 19.54
N LEU A 357 20.62 6.23 19.08
CA LEU A 357 19.47 5.96 19.94
C LEU A 357 19.81 4.91 21.01
N TYR A 358 20.50 3.84 20.66
CA TYR A 358 20.95 2.82 21.59
C TYR A 358 21.90 3.38 22.66
N ASP A 359 22.88 4.19 22.26
CA ASP A 359 23.86 4.79 23.17
C ASP A 359 23.17 5.75 24.17
N GLU A 360 22.25 6.59 23.66
CA GLU A 360 21.47 7.52 24.47
C GLU A 360 20.53 6.79 25.44
N LEU A 361 19.81 5.75 24.99
CA LEU A 361 18.94 4.97 25.86
C LEU A 361 19.73 4.19 26.91
N SER A 362 20.83 3.56 26.52
CA SER A 362 21.68 2.79 27.44
C SER A 362 22.33 3.67 28.50
N SER A 363 22.66 4.92 28.17
CA SER A 363 23.20 5.87 29.16
C SER A 363 22.14 6.42 30.11
N LYS A 364 20.92 6.70 29.61
CA LYS A 364 19.85 7.39 30.36
C LYS A 364 18.90 6.45 31.13
N ASP A 365 18.58 5.30 30.56
CA ASP A 365 17.67 4.34 31.19
C ASP A 365 18.38 3.54 32.29
N LYS A 366 17.86 3.61 33.51
CA LYS A 366 18.38 2.88 34.68
C LYS A 366 17.53 1.68 35.08
N SER A 367 16.52 1.33 34.27
CA SER A 367 15.60 0.21 34.54
C SER A 367 16.23 -1.18 34.38
N GLY A 368 17.40 -1.28 33.73
CA GLY A 368 18.02 -2.55 33.39
C GLY A 368 17.46 -3.21 32.13
N LYS A 369 16.60 -2.52 31.37
CA LYS A 369 16.12 -2.99 30.06
C LYS A 369 17.27 -3.09 29.05
N ASP A 370 17.38 -4.23 28.37
CA ASP A 370 18.32 -4.39 27.26
C ASP A 370 17.78 -3.69 26.00
N TRP A 371 18.49 -2.65 25.53
CA TRP A 371 18.16 -1.91 24.32
C TRP A 371 18.88 -2.44 23.06
N SER A 372 19.69 -3.51 23.16
CA SER A 372 20.48 -4.06 22.05
C SER A 372 19.63 -4.50 20.85
N PHE A 373 18.33 -4.78 21.07
CA PHE A 373 17.39 -5.11 20.00
C PHE A 373 17.24 -3.99 18.95
N VAL A 374 17.44 -2.72 19.32
CA VAL A 374 17.36 -1.57 18.39
C VAL A 374 18.40 -1.69 17.28
N LEU A 375 19.57 -2.27 17.59
CA LEU A 375 20.68 -2.49 16.66
C LEU A 375 20.47 -3.75 15.79
N LYS A 376 19.76 -4.75 16.32
CA LYS A 376 19.52 -6.03 15.63
C LYS A 376 18.38 -5.94 14.61
N GLN A 377 17.42 -5.06 14.84
CA GLN A 377 16.28 -4.85 13.94
C GLN A 377 16.71 -4.16 12.63
N ILE A 378 16.17 -4.65 11.52
CA ILE A 378 16.46 -4.25 10.14
C ILE A 378 15.35 -3.34 9.60
N GLY A 379 15.72 -2.46 8.67
CA GLY A 379 14.77 -1.62 7.95
C GLY A 379 14.43 -0.33 8.68
N MET A 380 13.29 0.27 8.31
CA MET A 380 12.90 1.61 8.73
C MET A 380 12.22 1.68 10.10
N PHE A 381 11.77 0.54 10.62
CA PHE A 381 10.99 0.47 11.86
C PHE A 381 11.77 -0.25 12.96
N SER A 382 11.50 0.15 14.20
CA SER A 382 11.97 -0.56 15.39
C SER A 382 10.80 -0.81 16.32
N PHE A 383 10.56 -2.07 16.68
CA PHE A 383 9.56 -2.40 17.69
C PHE A 383 10.16 -2.17 19.07
N THR A 384 9.83 -1.03 19.68
CA THR A 384 10.47 -0.53 20.91
C THR A 384 10.05 -1.29 22.18
N GLY A 385 8.96 -2.05 22.11
CA GLY A 385 8.33 -2.67 23.27
C GLY A 385 7.71 -1.66 24.25
N LEU A 386 7.53 -0.40 23.84
CA LEU A 386 6.78 0.58 24.63
C LEU A 386 5.31 0.19 24.70
N ASN A 387 4.74 0.24 25.90
CA ASN A 387 3.31 -0.01 26.07
C ASN A 387 2.47 1.20 25.61
N LYS A 388 1.15 1.00 25.47
CA LYS A 388 0.25 2.06 25.00
C LYS A 388 0.35 3.35 25.83
N ALA A 389 0.44 3.24 27.16
CA ALA A 389 0.52 4.41 28.03
C ALA A 389 1.82 5.21 27.80
N GLN A 390 2.95 4.52 27.59
CA GLN A 390 4.23 5.16 27.27
C GLN A 390 4.20 5.83 25.90
N VAL A 391 3.53 5.23 24.91
CA VAL A 391 3.33 5.84 23.59
C VAL A 391 2.45 7.09 23.71
N TYR A 392 1.35 7.04 24.47
CA TYR A 392 0.49 8.21 24.69
C TYR A 392 1.21 9.37 25.39
N PHE A 393 2.15 9.09 26.31
CA PHE A 393 2.95 10.11 26.98
C PHE A 393 3.91 10.85 26.03
N GLN A 394 4.25 10.29 24.86
CA GLN A 394 5.06 10.99 23.85
C GLN A 394 4.27 11.99 23.00
N PHE A 395 2.92 11.96 23.07
CA PHE A 395 2.03 12.85 22.32
C PHE A 395 1.41 13.96 23.18
N LEU A 396 1.81 14.05 24.46
CA LEU A 396 1.53 15.15 25.38
C LEU A 396 2.82 15.94 25.62
#